data_AF-A0A822VC18-F1
#
_entry.id   AF-A0A822VC18-F1
#
_cell.length_a   1.000
_cell.length_b   1.000
_cell.length_c   1.000
_cell.angle_alpha   90.00
_cell.angle_beta   90.00
_cell.angle_gamma   90.00
#
_symmetry.space_group_name_H-M   'P 1'
#
loop_
_entity.id
_entity.type
_entity.pdbx_description
1 polymer ?
#
loop_
_entity_poly.entity_id
_entity_poly.type
_entity_poly.pdbx_seq_one_letter_code
_entity_poly.pdbx_strand_id
1 'polypeptide(L)'
;MRILFLCAVLAFPPSAAIAADVTLENTAPPTVADQPVFTWSGAYFGLHASGGWTNGEFSGLGITGYEDANGGLLGAFAGYNYPLDNSVVAGFEGDIEHHWNEQNVFG
;
A
#
# COMPACT_ATOMS: atom_id res chain seq x y z
N MET A 1 -9.06 16.83 24.73
CA MET A 1 -9.64 15.73 23.91
C MET A 1 -8.57 14.68 23.72
N ARG A 2 -8.87 13.40 23.99
CA ARG A 2 -7.92 12.28 23.88
C ARG A 2 -8.10 11.64 22.50
N ILE A 3 -7.05 11.68 21.69
CA ILE A 3 -6.98 11.02 20.38
C ILE A 3 -6.67 9.54 20.62
N LEU A 4 -7.51 8.65 20.12
CA LEU A 4 -7.28 7.21 20.14
C LEU A 4 -6.90 6.77 18.73
N PHE A 5 -5.62 6.45 18.52
CA PHE A 5 -5.17 5.75 17.32
C PHE A 5 -5.56 4.27 17.44
N LEU A 6 -6.33 3.78 16.46
CA LEU A 6 -6.71 2.36 16.36
C LEU A 6 -5.65 1.63 15.53
N CYS A 7 -4.77 0.86 16.18
CA CYS A 7 -3.88 -0.08 15.51
C CYS A 7 -4.67 -1.32 15.06
N ALA A 8 -4.93 -1.46 13.77
CA ALA A 8 -5.44 -2.70 13.20
C ALA A 8 -4.28 -3.68 12.96
N VAL A 9 -4.16 -4.71 13.81
CA VAL A 9 -3.26 -5.85 13.59
C VAL A 9 -3.96 -6.84 12.65
N LEU A 10 -3.44 -7.01 11.45
CA LEU A 10 -3.87 -8.06 10.52
C LEU A 10 -3.31 -9.41 11.00
N ALA A 11 -4.18 -10.29 11.50
CA ALA A 11 -3.83 -11.66 11.84
C ALA A 11 -3.74 -12.52 10.57
N PHE A 12 -2.55 -13.05 10.29
CA PHE A 12 -2.37 -14.11 9.27
C PHE A 12 -2.67 -15.47 9.92
N PRO A 13 -3.44 -16.38 9.27
CA PRO A 13 -3.63 -17.72 9.79
C PRO A 13 -2.31 -18.53 9.68
N PRO A 14 -1.90 -19.27 10.73
CA PRO A 14 -0.76 -20.17 10.63
C PRO A 14 -1.12 -21.32 9.69
N SER A 15 -0.36 -21.49 8.61
CA SER A 15 -0.41 -22.69 7.78
C SER A 15 0.02 -23.90 8.62
N ALA A 16 -0.75 -24.99 8.55
CA ALA A 16 -0.55 -26.19 9.36
C ALA A 16 0.87 -26.77 9.22
N ALA A 17 1.55 -27.00 10.35
CA ALA A 17 2.73 -27.85 10.40
C ALA A 17 2.28 -29.31 10.37
N ILE A 18 2.60 -30.04 9.30
CA ILE A 18 2.47 -31.50 9.26
C ILE A 18 3.80 -32.09 9.74
N ALA A 19 3.75 -32.87 10.82
CA ALA A 19 4.89 -33.60 11.36
C ALA A 19 5.32 -34.74 10.41
N ALA A 20 6.64 -34.89 10.21
CA ALA A 20 7.28 -35.72 9.20
C ALA A 20 7.63 -37.16 9.66
N ASP A 21 6.90 -37.75 10.60
CA ASP A 21 7.22 -39.10 11.10
C ASP A 21 6.50 -40.20 10.29
N VAL A 22 6.69 -40.19 8.97
CA VAL A 22 6.38 -41.31 8.08
C VAL A 22 7.61 -41.54 7.21
N THR A 23 8.32 -42.64 7.46
CA THR A 23 9.46 -43.05 6.64
C THR A 23 8.95 -43.86 5.45
N LEU A 24 8.84 -43.22 4.28
CA LEU A 24 8.66 -43.93 3.01
C LEU A 24 10.02 -44.40 2.49
N GLU A 25 10.02 -45.64 1.99
CA GLU A 25 11.18 -46.33 1.46
C GLU A 25 11.93 -45.51 0.40
N ASN A 26 13.25 -45.72 0.37
CA ASN A 26 14.23 -45.10 -0.54
C ASN A 26 13.86 -45.33 -2.02
N THR A 27 12.95 -44.51 -2.52
CA THR A 27 12.76 -44.26 -3.94
C THR A 27 13.85 -43.28 -4.36
N ALA A 28 14.50 -43.53 -5.50
CA ALA A 28 15.51 -42.64 -6.10
C ALA A 28 15.12 -41.17 -5.89
N PRO A 29 16.07 -40.27 -5.52
CA PRO A 29 15.73 -38.89 -5.18
C PRO A 29 14.86 -38.36 -6.31
N PRO A 30 13.59 -37.98 -6.01
CA PRO A 30 12.73 -37.44 -7.06
C PRO A 30 13.51 -36.30 -7.68
N THR A 31 13.59 -36.27 -9.01
CA THR A 31 14.08 -35.11 -9.73
C THR A 31 13.39 -33.91 -9.11
N VAL A 32 14.14 -33.08 -8.39
CA VAL A 32 13.60 -31.90 -7.74
C VAL A 32 13.17 -31.01 -8.89
N ALA A 33 11.90 -31.09 -9.27
CA ALA A 33 11.31 -30.15 -10.18
C ALA A 33 11.53 -28.79 -9.53
N ASP A 34 12.21 -27.88 -10.24
CA ASP A 34 12.42 -26.50 -9.81
C ASP A 34 11.08 -25.97 -9.31
N GLN A 35 10.96 -25.88 -7.98
CA GLN A 35 9.76 -25.34 -7.38
C GLN A 35 9.71 -23.87 -7.78
N PRO A 36 8.55 -23.35 -8.16
CA PRO A 36 8.43 -21.92 -8.47
C PRO A 36 8.86 -21.13 -7.23
N VAL A 37 10.04 -20.53 -7.30
CA VAL A 37 10.54 -19.63 -6.26
C VAL A 37 9.78 -18.32 -6.40
N PHE A 38 9.31 -17.78 -5.27
CA PHE A 38 8.65 -16.49 -5.25
C PHE A 38 9.55 -15.42 -5.86
N THR A 39 9.00 -14.65 -6.80
CA THR A 39 9.69 -13.53 -7.45
C THR A 39 8.80 -12.30 -7.43
N TRP A 40 9.42 -11.14 -7.19
CA TRP A 40 8.78 -9.84 -7.33
C TRP A 40 8.64 -9.42 -8.80
N SER A 41 9.11 -10.25 -9.74
CA SER A 41 9.04 -9.94 -11.17
C SER A 41 7.61 -9.91 -11.66
N GLY A 42 7.25 -8.83 -12.36
CA GLY A 42 5.97 -8.75 -13.04
C GLY A 42 5.35 -7.35 -13.06
N ALA A 43 4.27 -7.25 -13.82
CA ALA A 43 3.43 -6.07 -13.86
C ALA A 43 2.52 -6.02 -12.62
N TYR A 44 2.28 -4.83 -12.12
CA TYR A 44 1.33 -4.58 -11.03
C TYR A 44 0.57 -3.29 -11.31
N PHE A 45 -0.63 -3.19 -10.72
CA PHE A 45 -1.45 -1.99 -10.79
C PHE A 45 -2.29 -1.87 -9.52
N GLY A 46 -2.71 -0.66 -9.22
CA GLY A 46 -3.49 -0.37 -8.02
C GLY A 46 -4.29 0.92 -8.14
N LEU A 47 -5.17 1.09 -7.16
CA LEU A 47 -5.94 2.30 -6.95
C LEU A 47 -5.69 2.80 -5.53
N HIS A 48 -5.72 4.11 -5.34
CA HIS A 48 -5.63 4.73 -4.03
C HIS A 48 -6.59 5.91 -3.96
N ALA A 49 -7.13 6.15 -2.77
CA ALA A 49 -7.97 7.30 -2.50
C ALA A 49 -7.63 7.83 -1.12
N SER A 50 -7.61 9.16 -0.99
CA SER A 50 -7.41 9.83 0.28
C SER A 50 -8.38 11.00 0.41
N GLY A 51 -8.87 11.25 1.62
CA GLY A 51 -9.66 12.42 1.95
C GLY A 51 -8.96 13.25 3.02
N GLY A 52 -9.12 14.56 2.96
CA GLY A 52 -8.54 15.48 3.92
C GLY A 52 -9.50 16.61 4.26
N TRP A 53 -9.39 17.08 5.49
CA TRP A 53 -10.13 18.23 6.02
C TRP A 53 -9.10 19.15 6.67
N THR A 54 -9.22 20.45 6.42
CA THR A 54 -8.36 21.47 7.02
C THR A 54 -9.21 22.67 7.41
N ASN A 55 -9.01 23.12 8.64
CA ASN A 55 -9.59 24.35 9.17
C ASN A 55 -8.43 25.31 9.51
N GLY A 56 -8.49 26.53 9.00
CA GLY A 56 -7.48 27.55 9.21
C GLY A 56 -8.09 28.89 9.64
N GLU A 57 -7.41 29.57 10.55
CA GLU A 57 -7.68 30.99 10.85
C GLU A 57 -6.53 31.81 10.26
N PHE A 58 -6.84 32.79 9.41
CA PHE A 58 -5.85 33.73 8.89
C PHE A 58 -6.14 35.13 9.40
N SER A 59 -5.08 35.82 9.84
CA SER A 59 -5.15 37.21 10.30
C SER A 59 -3.98 38.00 9.72
N GLY A 60 -4.29 39.06 8.98
CA GLY A 60 -3.30 39.92 8.34
C GLY A 60 -3.92 41.22 7.82
N LEU A 61 -3.20 42.35 7.97
CA LEU A 61 -3.63 43.68 7.52
C LEU A 61 -5.01 44.14 8.05
N GLY A 62 -5.39 43.72 9.25
CA GLY A 62 -6.69 44.09 9.86
C GLY A 62 -7.88 43.27 9.35
N ILE A 63 -7.63 42.21 8.56
CA ILE A 63 -8.64 41.28 8.08
C ILE A 63 -8.43 39.95 8.80
N THR A 64 -9.49 39.44 9.42
CA THR A 64 -9.56 38.09 9.99
C THR A 64 -10.53 37.26 9.18
N GLY A 65 -10.11 36.09 8.73
CA GLY A 65 -10.95 35.15 7.99
C GLY A 65 -10.78 33.73 8.47
N TYR A 66 -11.80 32.93 8.22
CA TYR A 66 -11.84 31.51 8.50
C TYR A 66 -11.94 30.75 7.18
N GLU A 67 -11.13 29.72 7.02
CA GLU A 67 -11.09 28.87 5.83
C GLU A 67 -11.40 27.41 6.23
N ASP A 68 -12.39 26.85 5.56
CA ASP A 68 -12.66 25.41 5.55
C ASP A 68 -12.33 24.87 4.17
N ALA A 69 -11.35 23.97 4.12
CA ALA A 69 -10.99 23.23 2.93
C ALA A 69 -11.24 21.75 3.17
N ASN A 70 -12.20 21.19 2.43
CA ASN A 70 -12.48 19.75 2.44
C ASN A 70 -12.22 19.22 1.04
N GLY A 71 -11.41 18.18 0.93
CA GLY A 71 -11.03 17.66 -0.36
C GLY A 71 -10.71 16.18 -0.34
N GLY A 72 -10.55 15.65 -1.52
CA GLY A 72 -10.14 14.27 -1.72
C GLY A 72 -9.30 14.11 -2.97
N LEU A 73 -8.69 12.95 -3.04
CA LEU A 73 -7.84 12.50 -4.12
C LEU A 73 -8.25 11.08 -4.46
N LEU A 74 -8.35 10.79 -5.74
CA LEU A 74 -8.50 9.44 -6.28
C LEU A 74 -7.43 9.27 -7.36
N GLY A 75 -6.66 8.19 -7.27
CA GLY A 75 -5.62 7.89 -8.23
C GLY A 75 -5.49 6.41 -8.54
N ALA A 76 -4.77 6.16 -9.62
CA ALA A 76 -4.42 4.83 -10.10
C ALA A 76 -2.93 4.80 -10.43
N PHE A 77 -2.28 3.68 -10.18
CA PHE A 77 -0.88 3.47 -10.54
C PHE A 77 -0.69 2.11 -11.22
N ALA A 78 0.30 2.02 -12.08
CA ALA A 78 0.74 0.77 -12.68
C ALA A 78 2.25 0.79 -12.93
N GLY A 79 2.87 -0.39 -12.81
CA GLY A 79 4.30 -0.52 -12.93
C GLY A 79 4.74 -1.93 -13.28
N TYR A 80 6.06 -2.09 -13.40
CA TYR A 80 6.69 -3.38 -13.63
C TYR A 80 7.96 -3.48 -12.80
N ASN A 81 8.12 -4.61 -12.11
CA ASN A 81 9.29 -4.93 -11.30
C ASN A 81 10.16 -5.98 -11.99
N TYR A 82 11.47 -5.76 -11.93
CA TYR A 82 12.52 -6.62 -12.44
C TYR A 82 13.55 -6.91 -11.33
N PRO A 83 13.63 -8.15 -10.83
CA PRO A 83 14.65 -8.57 -9.89
C PRO A 83 16.03 -8.60 -10.55
N LEU A 84 17.05 -8.13 -9.84
CA LEU A 84 18.45 -8.28 -10.21
C LEU A 84 19.08 -9.45 -9.42
N ASP A 85 20.19 -9.96 -9.92
CA ASP A 85 20.90 -11.12 -9.36
C ASP A 85 21.42 -10.90 -7.92
N ASN A 86 21.47 -9.65 -7.46
CA ASN A 86 22.00 -9.24 -6.16
C ASN A 86 20.93 -9.02 -5.08
N SER A 87 19.76 -9.66 -5.20
CA SER A 87 18.62 -9.50 -4.27
C SER A 87 18.01 -8.09 -4.24
N VAL A 88 18.33 -7.24 -5.21
CA VAL A 88 17.69 -5.94 -5.40
C VAL A 88 16.59 -6.09 -6.44
N VAL A 89 15.49 -5.36 -6.29
CA VAL A 89 14.42 -5.27 -7.29
C VAL A 89 14.38 -3.83 -7.80
N ALA A 90 14.47 -3.65 -9.11
CA ALA A 90 14.30 -2.37 -9.77
C ALA A 90 13.00 -2.39 -10.58
N GLY A 91 12.35 -1.24 -10.71
CA GLY A 91 11.10 -1.15 -11.45
C GLY A 91 10.83 0.25 -11.95
N PHE A 92 9.82 0.36 -12.78
CA PHE A 92 9.22 1.64 -13.17
C PHE A 92 7.75 1.64 -12.78
N GLU A 93 7.27 2.79 -12.36
CA GLU A 93 5.88 3.03 -11.97
C GLU A 93 5.42 4.34 -12.61
N GLY A 94 4.18 4.36 -13.06
CA GLY A 94 3.48 5.57 -13.45
C GLY A 94 2.13 5.65 -12.76
N ASP A 95 1.75 6.85 -12.37
CA ASP A 95 0.52 7.16 -11.65
C ASP A 95 -0.28 8.28 -12.33
N ILE A 96 -1.59 8.26 -12.11
CA ILE A 96 -2.52 9.30 -12.54
C ILE A 96 -3.46 9.60 -11.37
N GLU A 97 -3.57 10.87 -11.01
CA GLU A 97 -4.34 11.32 -9.85
C GLU A 97 -5.36 12.41 -10.23
N HIS A 98 -6.52 12.39 -9.59
CA HIS A 98 -7.57 13.40 -9.68
C HIS A 98 -7.86 13.97 -8.30
N HIS A 99 -7.73 15.30 -8.17
CA HIS A 99 -7.87 16.01 -6.90
C HIS A 99 -9.13 16.89 -6.97
N TRP A 100 -9.96 16.84 -5.93
CA TRP A 100 -11.08 17.77 -5.74
C TRP A 100 -10.96 18.45 -4.39
N ASN A 101 -11.26 19.74 -4.34
CA ASN A 101 -11.30 20.51 -3.09
C ASN A 101 -12.48 21.47 -3.14
N GLU A 102 -13.34 21.36 -2.13
CA GLU A 102 -14.42 22.27 -1.82
C GLU A 102 -13.92 23.27 -0.78
N GLN A 103 -13.63 24.49 -1.25
CA GLN A 103 -13.15 25.58 -0.41
C GLN A 103 -14.31 26.55 -0.13
N ASN A 104 -14.62 26.76 1.14
CA ASN A 104 -15.49 27.84 1.57
C ASN A 104 -14.62 28.91 2.23
N VAL A 105 -14.53 30.08 1.60
CA VAL A 105 -13.90 31.26 2.19
C VAL A 105 -15.03 32.19 2.61
N PHE A 106 -15.08 32.50 3.92
CA PHE A 106 -16.02 33.39 4.62
C PHE A 106 -17.32 32.82 5.20
N GLY A 107 -17.72 31.59 4.90
CA GLY A 107 -19.07 31.14 5.23
C GLY A 107 -20.16 31.83 4.41
#